data_AF-A0AAP1RCT5-F1
#
_entry.id   AF-A0AAP1RCT5-F1
#
_cell.length_a   1.000
_cell.length_b   1.000
_cell.length_c   1.000
_cell.angle_alpha   90.00
_cell.angle_beta   90.00
_cell.angle_gamma   90.00
#
_symmetry.space_group_name_H-M   'P 1'
#
loop_
_entity.id
_entity.type
_entity.pdbx_description
1 polymer ?
#
loop_
_entity_poly.entity_id
_entity_poly.type
_entity_poly.pdbx_seq_one_letter_code
_entity_poly.pdbx_strand_id
1 'polypeptide(L)'
;MENKPTLVIALGGNALLKRGEPLEAEIQRKNIDLAAKTIAQLTQHWRVVLVHGNGPQVGLLALQNSAYAHVAPYPLDILGAESQGMIGYMLQQALKNQLPQREISVLLTQVEVDANDPAFSNPTKYIGPIYDHAQTQVLQAEKGWVFKADGHSFRQVVPSPQPKRIVERDAIQTLIAHDHLVICNGGGGVTVVEKA
;
A
#
# COMPACT_ATOMS: atom_id res chain seq x y z
N MET A 1 -3.03 -8.61 31.42
CA MET A 1 -2.26 -8.00 30.32
C MET A 1 -2.04 -6.55 30.66
N GLU A 2 -0.79 -6.07 30.62
CA GLU A 2 -0.49 -4.66 30.85
C GLU A 2 -1.30 -3.77 29.91
N ASN A 3 -1.81 -2.66 30.43
CA ASN A 3 -2.64 -1.73 29.68
C ASN A 3 -1.75 -0.84 28.80
N LYS A 4 -1.21 -1.42 27.73
CA LYS A 4 -0.31 -0.73 26.79
C LYS A 4 -1.10 0.25 25.91
N PRO A 5 -0.65 1.50 25.75
CA PRO A 5 -1.23 2.42 24.78
C PRO A 5 -1.07 1.91 23.35
N THR A 6 -1.96 2.33 22.46
CA THR A 6 -1.91 1.96 21.03
C THR A 6 -1.06 2.95 20.25
N LEU A 7 -0.13 2.43 19.44
CA LEU A 7 0.72 3.19 18.52
C LEU A 7 0.39 2.77 17.09
N VAL A 8 -0.01 3.74 16.26
CA VAL A 8 -0.16 3.53 14.81
C VAL A 8 1.12 3.96 14.11
N ILE A 9 1.73 3.03 13.36
CA ILE A 9 2.97 3.25 12.62
C ILE A 9 2.64 3.25 11.13
N ALA A 10 3.02 4.31 10.42
CA ALA A 10 2.89 4.40 8.97
C ALA A 10 4.24 4.24 8.27
N LEU A 11 4.44 3.12 7.57
CA LEU A 11 5.61 2.91 6.74
C LEU A 11 5.41 3.55 5.37
N GLY A 12 6.27 4.50 5.00
CA GLY A 12 6.27 5.07 3.66
C GLY A 12 6.61 4.00 2.61
N GLY A 13 6.10 4.13 1.38
CA GLY A 13 6.47 3.22 0.28
C GLY A 13 7.99 3.18 0.05
N ASN A 14 8.66 4.32 0.24
CA ASN A 14 10.12 4.46 0.16
C ASN A 14 10.88 3.76 1.31
N ALA A 15 10.19 3.42 2.40
CA ALA A 15 10.77 2.62 3.48
C ALA A 15 10.82 1.13 3.12
N LEU A 16 10.00 0.69 2.16
CA LEU A 16 9.95 -0.70 1.68
C LEU A 16 10.79 -0.89 0.42
N LEU A 17 10.79 0.08 -0.49
CA LEU A 17 11.61 0.12 -1.70
C LEU A 17 12.06 1.55 -1.95
N LYS A 18 13.36 1.82 -1.85
CA LYS A 18 13.90 3.18 -1.97
C LYS A 18 13.90 3.64 -3.42
N ARG A 19 13.89 4.96 -3.62
CA ARG A 19 13.99 5.55 -4.96
C ARG A 19 15.27 5.08 -5.66
N GLY A 20 15.13 4.50 -6.85
CA GLY A 20 16.25 4.00 -7.65
C GLY A 20 16.66 2.56 -7.35
N GLU A 21 16.10 1.92 -6.32
CA GLU A 21 16.30 0.48 -6.11
C GLU A 21 15.52 -0.32 -7.17
N PRO A 22 16.07 -1.45 -7.67
CA PRO A 22 15.31 -2.40 -8.45
C PRO A 22 14.07 -2.88 -7.71
N LEU A 23 12.96 -3.05 -8.44
CA LEU A 23 11.68 -3.52 -7.90
C LEU A 23 11.69 -5.04 -7.71
N GLU A 24 12.69 -5.54 -6.97
CA GLU A 24 12.94 -6.96 -6.72
C GLU A 24 12.49 -7.37 -5.33
N ALA A 25 11.95 -8.58 -5.22
CA ALA A 25 11.43 -9.11 -3.95
C ALA A 25 12.52 -9.15 -2.86
N GLU A 26 13.75 -9.57 -3.18
CA GLU A 26 14.83 -9.68 -2.20
C GLU A 26 15.29 -8.33 -1.63
N ILE A 27 15.24 -7.27 -2.45
CA ILE A 27 15.55 -5.91 -1.98
C ILE A 27 14.47 -5.44 -1.01
N GLN A 28 13.20 -5.65 -1.39
CA GLN A 28 12.08 -5.31 -0.53
C GLN A 28 12.09 -6.09 0.79
N ARG A 29 12.46 -7.38 0.77
CA ARG A 29 12.63 -8.21 1.98
C ARG A 29 13.67 -7.61 2.92
N LYS A 30 14.85 -7.25 2.41
CA LYS A 30 15.93 -6.66 3.23
C LYS A 30 15.49 -5.35 3.91
N ASN A 31 14.78 -4.49 3.20
CA ASN A 31 14.25 -3.24 3.76
C ASN A 31 13.17 -3.52 4.82
N ILE A 32 12.28 -4.48 4.56
CA ILE A 32 11.25 -4.92 5.51
C ILE A 32 11.86 -5.51 6.78
N ASP A 33 12.90 -6.34 6.67
CA ASP A 33 13.57 -6.95 7.82
C ASP A 33 14.18 -5.90 8.75
N LEU A 34 14.72 -4.80 8.19
CA LEU A 34 15.22 -3.68 8.96
C LEU A 34 14.09 -2.98 9.73
N ALA A 35 12.97 -2.69 9.05
CA ALA A 35 11.80 -2.08 9.70
C ALA A 35 11.20 -2.98 10.78
N ALA A 36 11.12 -4.30 10.53
CA ALA A 36 10.56 -5.28 11.45
C ALA A 36 11.33 -5.35 12.77
N LYS A 37 12.66 -5.25 12.74
CA LYS A 37 13.50 -5.20 13.95
C LYS A 37 13.13 -4.01 14.85
N THR A 38 13.00 -2.83 14.28
CA THR A 38 12.62 -1.61 15.02
C THR A 38 11.19 -1.71 15.55
N ILE A 39 10.24 -2.17 14.73
CA ILE A 39 8.84 -2.35 15.15
C ILE A 39 8.73 -3.36 16.28
N ALA A 40 9.48 -4.46 16.22
CA ALA A 40 9.47 -5.49 17.25
C ALA A 40 9.83 -4.94 18.64
N GLN A 41 10.83 -4.04 18.72
CA GLN A 41 11.21 -3.37 19.96
C GLN A 41 10.07 -2.50 20.51
N LEU A 42 9.34 -1.78 19.64
CA LEU A 42 8.21 -0.94 20.07
C LEU A 42 7.08 -1.76 20.72
N THR A 43 6.89 -3.03 20.33
CA THR A 43 5.84 -3.89 20.92
C THR A 43 6.02 -4.19 22.42
N GLN A 44 7.21 -3.91 22.97
CA GLN A 44 7.49 -4.02 24.40
C GLN A 44 6.68 -3.00 25.19
N HIS A 45 6.41 -1.82 24.63
CA HIS A 45 5.74 -0.71 25.30
C HIS A 45 4.37 -0.36 24.70
N TRP A 46 4.10 -0.77 23.46
CA TRP A 46 2.92 -0.35 22.71
C TRP A 46 2.15 -1.55 22.13
N ARG A 47 0.82 -1.41 22.00
CA ARG A 47 0.03 -2.18 21.04
C ARG A 47 0.23 -1.56 19.67
N VAL A 48 0.72 -2.32 18.71
CA VAL A 48 1.13 -1.76 17.41
C VAL A 48 0.08 -2.05 16.35
N VAL A 49 -0.36 -0.99 15.67
CA VAL A 49 -1.06 -1.05 14.39
C VAL A 49 -0.10 -0.56 13.32
N LEU A 50 0.13 -1.38 12.29
CA LEU A 50 1.05 -1.09 11.21
C LEU A 50 0.26 -0.83 9.92
N VAL A 51 0.45 0.35 9.34
CA VAL A 51 -0.03 0.68 8.00
C VAL A 51 1.17 0.94 7.08
N HIS A 52 0.98 0.83 5.78
CA HIS A 52 2.06 1.04 4.83
C HIS A 52 1.58 1.70 3.54
N GLY A 53 2.49 2.40 2.84
CA GLY A 53 2.28 2.79 1.45
C GLY A 53 2.51 1.62 0.49
N ASN A 54 2.10 1.78 -0.77
CA ASN A 54 2.23 0.75 -1.81
C ASN A 54 2.67 1.30 -3.18
N GLY A 55 3.08 2.58 -3.28
CA GLY A 55 3.27 3.28 -4.56
C GLY A 55 4.20 2.55 -5.56
N PRO A 56 5.40 2.11 -5.15
CA PRO A 56 6.26 1.29 -6.01
C PRO A 56 5.63 -0.06 -6.40
N GLN A 57 4.99 -0.73 -5.45
CA GLN A 57 4.45 -2.09 -5.61
C GLN A 57 3.21 -2.12 -6.52
N VAL A 58 2.23 -1.25 -6.27
CA VAL A 58 1.05 -1.12 -7.13
C VAL A 58 1.42 -0.68 -8.54
N GLY A 59 2.48 0.12 -8.66
CA GLY A 59 3.03 0.49 -9.96
C GLY A 59 3.68 -0.68 -10.70
N LEU A 60 4.46 -1.53 -10.00
CA LEU A 60 4.99 -2.77 -10.58
C LEU A 60 3.85 -3.69 -11.05
N LEU A 61 2.83 -3.88 -10.21
CA LEU A 61 1.65 -4.68 -10.55
C LEU A 61 0.93 -4.11 -11.78
N ALA A 62 0.79 -2.79 -11.91
CA ALA A 62 0.21 -2.17 -13.10
C ALA A 62 1.03 -2.42 -14.38
N LEU A 63 2.36 -2.44 -14.29
CA LEU A 63 3.24 -2.81 -15.41
C LEU A 63 3.07 -4.28 -15.80
N GLN A 64 3.08 -5.18 -14.81
CA GLN A 64 2.92 -6.62 -15.03
C GLN A 64 1.55 -6.95 -15.63
N ASN A 65 0.49 -6.38 -15.05
CA ASN A 65 -0.89 -6.47 -15.55
C ASN A 65 -1.02 -5.95 -16.99
N SER A 66 -0.26 -4.91 -17.35
CA SER A 66 -0.23 -4.39 -18.72
C SER A 66 0.58 -5.23 -19.71
N ALA A 67 1.56 -6.01 -19.23
CA ALA A 67 2.43 -6.79 -20.09
C ALA A 67 1.73 -8.05 -20.63
N TYR A 68 0.68 -8.50 -19.95
CA TYR A 68 -0.12 -9.65 -20.38
C TYR A 68 -1.26 -9.23 -21.31
N ALA A 69 -1.04 -9.36 -22.62
CA ALA A 69 -1.92 -8.79 -23.64
C ALA A 69 -3.17 -9.62 -23.98
N HIS A 70 -3.34 -10.83 -23.43
CA HIS A 70 -4.43 -11.73 -23.81
C HIS A 70 -5.76 -11.46 -23.10
N VAL A 71 -5.77 -10.60 -22.06
CA VAL A 71 -7.00 -10.20 -21.36
C VAL A 71 -6.97 -8.71 -21.03
N ALA A 72 -8.13 -8.15 -20.71
CA ALA A 72 -8.23 -6.79 -20.20
C ALA A 72 -7.46 -6.65 -18.87
N PRO A 73 -6.66 -5.59 -18.69
CA PRO A 73 -5.97 -5.34 -17.42
C PRO A 73 -6.95 -5.19 -16.26
N TYR A 74 -6.63 -5.76 -15.10
CA TYR A 74 -7.41 -5.51 -13.88
C TYR A 74 -7.39 -4.03 -13.48
N PRO A 75 -8.49 -3.52 -12.89
CA PRO A 75 -8.57 -2.16 -12.40
C PRO A 75 -7.66 -1.93 -11.17
N LEU A 76 -7.34 -0.65 -10.93
CA LEU A 76 -6.32 -0.25 -9.96
C LEU A 76 -6.69 -0.57 -8.51
N ASP A 77 -7.98 -0.63 -8.18
CA ASP A 77 -8.48 -1.04 -6.86
C ASP A 77 -8.13 -2.52 -6.58
N ILE A 78 -8.28 -3.40 -7.56
CA ILE A 78 -7.86 -4.81 -7.47
C ILE A 78 -6.34 -4.92 -7.31
N LEU A 79 -5.55 -4.17 -8.11
CA LEU A 79 -4.09 -4.12 -7.93
C LEU A 79 -3.70 -3.55 -6.56
N GLY A 80 -4.49 -2.62 -6.05
CA GLY A 80 -4.40 -2.10 -4.69
C GLY A 80 -4.57 -3.21 -3.66
N ALA A 81 -5.61 -4.03 -3.80
CA ALA A 81 -5.88 -5.20 -2.95
C ALA A 81 -4.72 -6.22 -3.00
N GLU A 82 -4.25 -6.57 -4.21
CA GLU A 82 -3.09 -7.45 -4.41
C GLU A 82 -1.85 -6.92 -3.67
N SER A 83 -1.59 -5.61 -3.77
CA SER A 83 -0.43 -4.99 -3.11
C SER A 83 -0.51 -5.03 -1.57
N GLN A 84 -1.71 -5.06 -0.98
CA GLN A 84 -1.87 -5.26 0.46
C GLN A 84 -1.47 -6.67 0.86
N GLY A 85 -1.90 -7.68 0.09
CA GLY A 85 -1.49 -9.06 0.29
C GLY A 85 0.03 -9.24 0.15
N MET A 86 0.61 -8.69 -0.93
CA MET A 86 2.04 -8.75 -1.22
C MET A 86 2.88 -8.19 -0.06
N ILE A 87 2.62 -6.94 0.35
CA ILE A 87 3.41 -6.27 1.38
C ILE A 87 3.09 -6.82 2.76
N GLY A 88 1.81 -7.06 3.05
CA GLY A 88 1.34 -7.59 4.33
C GLY A 88 1.95 -8.96 4.62
N TYR A 89 2.02 -9.85 3.62
CA TYR A 89 2.70 -11.14 3.74
C TYR A 89 4.17 -10.97 4.14
N MET A 90 4.92 -10.11 3.44
CA MET A 90 6.35 -9.91 3.70
C MET A 90 6.58 -9.30 5.10
N LEU A 91 5.78 -8.30 5.49
CA LEU A 91 5.82 -7.70 6.82
C LEU A 91 5.48 -8.71 7.92
N GLN A 92 4.41 -9.49 7.74
CA GLN A 92 3.99 -10.51 8.70
C GLN A 92 5.10 -11.54 8.91
N GLN A 93 5.69 -12.05 7.83
CA GLN A 93 6.78 -13.02 7.91
C GLN A 93 7.99 -12.45 8.67
N ALA A 94 8.43 -11.24 8.31
CA ALA A 94 9.57 -10.60 8.96
C ALA A 94 9.32 -10.31 10.45
N LEU A 95 8.12 -9.83 10.80
CA LEU A 95 7.73 -9.58 12.18
C LEU A 95 7.58 -10.88 12.98
N LYS A 96 7.03 -11.95 12.40
CA LYS A 96 6.90 -13.25 13.08
C LYS A 96 8.27 -13.87 13.34
N ASN A 97 9.26 -13.64 12.49
CA ASN A 97 10.65 -14.03 12.75
C ASN A 97 11.26 -13.30 13.96
N GLN A 98 10.86 -12.04 14.22
CA GLN A 98 11.31 -11.28 15.39
C GLN A 98 10.48 -11.58 16.65
N LEU A 99 9.20 -11.90 16.47
CA LEU A 99 8.20 -12.07 17.53
C LEU A 99 7.43 -13.38 17.36
N PRO A 100 8.08 -14.56 17.51
CA PRO A 100 7.46 -15.85 17.17
C PRO A 100 6.19 -16.14 17.97
N GLN A 101 6.13 -15.68 19.22
CA GLN A 101 4.99 -15.89 20.13
C GLN A 101 3.89 -14.83 20.00
N ARG A 102 4.09 -13.77 19.21
CA ARG A 102 3.10 -12.70 19.04
C ARG A 102 2.13 -13.06 17.93
N GLU A 103 0.84 -12.90 18.17
CA GLU A 103 -0.16 -12.97 17.11
C GLU A 103 -0.08 -11.74 16.19
N ILE A 104 0.06 -11.98 14.89
CA ILE A 104 0.21 -10.95 13.87
C ILE A 104 -0.83 -11.21 12.79
N SER A 105 -1.73 -10.25 12.59
CA SER A 105 -2.83 -10.37 11.63
C SER A 105 -2.65 -9.34 10.52
N VAL A 106 -2.70 -9.81 9.28
CA VAL A 106 -2.79 -8.96 8.09
C VAL A 106 -4.25 -8.89 7.69
N LEU A 107 -4.81 -7.68 7.62
CA LEU A 107 -6.19 -7.46 7.25
C LEU A 107 -6.27 -6.69 5.94
N LEU A 108 -6.82 -7.34 4.91
CA LEU A 108 -7.23 -6.64 3.70
C LEU A 108 -8.25 -5.58 4.09
N THR A 109 -7.96 -4.33 3.76
CA THR A 109 -8.72 -3.18 4.26
C THR A 109 -9.29 -2.37 3.10
N GLN A 110 -10.56 -2.03 3.19
CA GLN A 110 -11.27 -1.12 2.31
C GLN A 110 -11.46 0.24 2.99
N VAL A 111 -11.40 1.29 2.18
CA VAL A 111 -11.62 2.67 2.62
C VAL A 111 -12.68 3.31 1.74
N GLU A 112 -13.75 3.70 2.41
CA GLU A 112 -14.86 4.44 1.83
C GLU A 112 -14.42 5.87 1.49
N VAL A 113 -14.83 6.34 0.32
CA VAL A 113 -14.57 7.71 -0.17
C VAL A 113 -15.83 8.33 -0.78
N ASP A 114 -15.80 9.64 -1.03
CA ASP A 114 -16.87 10.31 -1.77
C ASP A 114 -16.82 9.93 -3.26
N ALA A 115 -17.92 9.44 -3.84
CA ALA A 115 -17.99 9.18 -5.28
C ALA A 115 -17.82 10.46 -6.13
N ASN A 116 -18.11 11.63 -5.55
CA ASN A 116 -17.97 12.93 -6.20
C ASN A 116 -16.68 13.68 -5.81
N ASP A 117 -15.70 12.99 -5.21
CA ASP A 117 -14.44 13.63 -4.82
C ASP A 117 -13.75 14.26 -6.05
N PRO A 118 -13.36 15.55 -6.00
CA PRO A 118 -12.68 16.23 -7.11
C PRO A 118 -11.40 15.52 -7.60
N ALA A 119 -10.77 14.70 -6.76
CA ALA A 119 -9.57 13.93 -7.11
C ALA A 119 -9.80 12.92 -8.26
N PHE A 120 -11.05 12.48 -8.50
CA PHE A 120 -11.36 11.66 -9.67
C PHE A 120 -11.21 12.42 -10.99
N SER A 121 -11.51 13.72 -10.98
CA SER A 121 -11.37 14.59 -12.15
C SER A 121 -9.97 15.18 -12.31
N ASN A 122 -9.20 15.28 -11.22
CA ASN A 122 -7.82 15.77 -11.21
C ASN A 122 -6.87 14.81 -10.46
N PRO A 123 -6.39 13.75 -11.11
CA PRO A 123 -5.42 12.81 -10.54
C PRO A 123 -4.11 13.49 -10.10
N THR A 124 -3.62 13.22 -8.89
CA THR A 124 -2.40 13.85 -8.34
C THR A 124 -1.41 12.88 -7.71
N LYS A 125 -1.83 11.65 -7.37
CA LYS A 125 -0.97 10.70 -6.67
C LYS A 125 -0.11 9.93 -7.65
N TYR A 126 1.21 10.10 -7.54
CA TYR A 126 2.19 9.40 -8.37
C TYR A 126 2.31 7.92 -8.02
N ILE A 127 2.30 7.05 -9.03
CA ILE A 127 2.53 5.61 -8.90
C ILE A 127 3.57 5.11 -9.92
N GLY A 128 4.18 3.96 -9.63
CA GLY A 128 5.07 3.27 -10.57
C GLY A 128 6.36 4.01 -10.92
N PRO A 129 7.05 3.56 -11.99
CA PRO A 129 8.36 4.05 -12.38
C PRO A 129 8.28 5.42 -13.05
N ILE A 130 9.44 5.95 -13.40
CA ILE A 130 9.60 7.16 -14.21
C ILE A 130 9.60 6.82 -15.71
N TYR A 131 9.10 7.76 -16.52
CA TYR A 131 8.99 7.67 -17.97
C TYR A 131 9.59 8.92 -18.63
N ASP A 132 10.06 8.78 -19.87
CA ASP A 132 10.34 9.90 -20.74
C ASP A 132 9.06 10.41 -21.45
N HIS A 133 9.17 11.57 -22.09
CA HIS A 133 8.02 12.21 -22.76
C HIS A 133 7.49 11.40 -23.96
N ALA A 134 8.32 10.63 -24.66
CA ALA A 134 7.86 9.83 -25.79
C ALA A 134 7.04 8.63 -25.31
N GLN A 135 7.48 7.98 -24.23
CA GLN A 135 6.79 6.88 -23.59
C GLN A 135 5.41 7.30 -23.06
N THR A 136 5.28 8.50 -22.48
CA THR A 136 3.99 8.95 -21.94
C THR A 136 2.93 9.12 -23.03
N GLN A 137 3.30 9.65 -24.20
CA GLN A 137 2.37 9.81 -25.32
C GLN A 137 1.80 8.48 -25.81
N VAL A 138 2.65 7.46 -25.93
CA VAL A 138 2.25 6.10 -26.33
C VAL A 138 1.31 5.51 -25.29
N LEU A 139 1.70 5.50 -24.01
CA LEU A 139 0.91 4.91 -22.93
C LEU A 139 -0.42 5.64 -22.69
N GLN A 140 -0.46 6.96 -22.91
CA GLN A 140 -1.70 7.72 -22.83
C GLN A 140 -2.66 7.32 -23.97
N ALA A 141 -2.16 7.14 -25.19
CA ALA A 141 -2.98 6.73 -26.33
C ALA A 141 -3.49 5.28 -26.22
N GLU A 142 -2.62 4.36 -25.79
CA GLU A 142 -2.94 2.94 -25.70
C GLU A 142 -3.80 2.59 -24.49
N LYS A 143 -3.58 3.27 -23.35
CA LYS A 143 -4.12 2.85 -22.04
C LYS A 143 -4.93 3.92 -21.31
N GLY A 144 -4.99 5.14 -21.84
CA GLY A 144 -5.67 6.26 -21.18
C GLY A 144 -5.01 6.70 -19.88
N TRP A 145 -3.74 6.37 -19.65
CA TRP A 145 -3.03 6.76 -18.44
C TRP A 145 -2.77 8.27 -18.40
N VAL A 146 -2.90 8.86 -17.22
CA VAL A 146 -2.61 10.29 -16.99
C VAL A 146 -1.21 10.42 -16.40
N PHE A 147 -0.41 11.33 -16.95
CA PHE A 147 0.95 11.59 -16.49
C PHE A 147 1.11 13.04 -16.02
N LYS A 148 1.96 13.24 -15.01
CA LYS A 148 2.43 14.57 -14.58
C LYS A 148 3.96 14.56 -14.44
N ALA A 149 4.57 15.73 -14.56
CA ALA A 149 6.01 15.90 -14.41
C ALA A 149 6.46 15.62 -12.96
N ASP A 150 7.51 14.81 -12.80
CA ASP A 150 8.23 14.53 -11.56
C ASP A 150 9.71 14.86 -11.79
N GLY A 151 10.06 16.14 -11.64
CA GLY A 151 11.37 16.68 -12.01
C GLY A 151 11.57 16.73 -13.52
N HIS A 152 12.64 16.11 -14.02
CA HIS A 152 12.94 16.00 -15.46
C HIS A 152 12.28 14.80 -16.14
N SER A 153 11.52 14.01 -15.39
CA SER A 153 10.85 12.81 -15.87
C SER A 153 9.33 12.92 -15.67
N PHE A 154 8.59 11.91 -16.12
CA PHE A 154 7.15 11.84 -15.94
C PHE A 154 6.77 10.61 -15.13
N ARG A 155 5.67 10.69 -14.40
CA ARG A 155 5.10 9.54 -13.68
C ARG A 155 3.60 9.50 -13.86
N GLN A 156 3.06 8.28 -13.88
CA GLN A 156 1.62 8.07 -13.90
C GLN A 156 1.01 8.64 -12.62
N VAL A 157 -0.09 9.37 -12.76
CA VAL A 157 -0.89 9.87 -11.65
C VAL A 157 -2.27 9.23 -11.63
N VAL A 158 -2.77 8.98 -10.43
CA VAL A 158 -4.08 8.37 -10.20
C VAL A 158 -4.89 9.22 -9.22
N PRO A 159 -6.23 9.08 -9.21
CA PRO A 159 -7.07 9.70 -8.19
C PRO A 159 -6.60 9.34 -6.78
N SER A 160 -6.67 10.33 -5.88
CA SER A 160 -6.37 10.16 -4.46
C SER A 160 -7.41 10.88 -3.61
N PRO A 161 -8.65 10.39 -3.61
CA PRO A 161 -9.75 10.98 -2.87
C PRO A 161 -9.51 10.96 -1.36
N GLN A 162 -10.19 11.84 -0.62
CA GLN A 162 -10.08 11.90 0.83
C GLN A 162 -10.77 10.69 1.48
N PRO A 163 -10.10 9.98 2.41
CA PRO A 163 -10.69 8.84 3.09
C PRO A 163 -11.79 9.29 4.05
N LYS A 164 -12.98 8.67 3.97
CA LYS A 164 -14.09 8.90 4.90
C LYS A 164 -14.09 7.90 6.05
N ARG A 165 -14.00 6.61 5.74
CA ARG A 165 -14.16 5.54 6.73
C ARG A 165 -13.38 4.30 6.34
N ILE A 166 -12.71 3.70 7.34
CA ILE A 166 -12.16 2.35 7.21
C ILE A 166 -13.29 1.35 7.43
N VAL A 167 -13.59 0.52 6.43
CA VAL A 167 -14.73 -0.41 6.47
C VAL A 167 -14.52 -1.47 7.55
N GLU A 168 -13.31 -2.03 7.65
CA GLU A 168 -12.96 -3.09 8.62
C GLU A 168 -12.51 -2.55 9.99
N ARG A 169 -12.88 -1.30 10.35
CA ARG A 169 -12.47 -0.67 11.62
C ARG A 169 -12.79 -1.53 12.84
N ASP A 170 -13.96 -2.14 12.88
CA ASP A 170 -14.42 -2.90 14.05
C ASP A 170 -13.63 -4.22 14.21
N ALA A 171 -13.23 -4.85 13.10
CA ALA A 171 -12.34 -6.00 13.11
C ALA A 171 -10.93 -5.62 13.59
N ILE A 172 -10.40 -4.48 13.12
CA ILE A 172 -9.11 -3.94 13.59
C ILE A 172 -9.13 -3.70 15.10
N GLN A 173 -10.18 -3.04 15.60
CA GLN A 173 -10.34 -2.78 17.04
C GLN A 173 -10.42 -4.08 17.85
N THR A 174 -11.15 -5.08 17.37
CA THR A 174 -11.26 -6.39 18.01
C THR A 174 -9.90 -7.09 18.11
N LEU A 175 -9.10 -7.06 17.05
CA LEU A 175 -7.77 -7.68 17.03
C LEU A 175 -6.80 -6.96 17.99
N ILE A 176 -6.79 -5.62 17.99
CA ILE A 176 -5.97 -4.83 18.93
C ILE A 176 -6.35 -5.14 20.39
N ALA A 177 -7.64 -5.29 20.68
CA ALA A 177 -8.13 -5.63 22.02
C ALA A 177 -7.64 -7.01 22.49
N HIS A 178 -7.37 -7.94 21.55
CA HIS A 178 -6.78 -9.26 21.81
C HIS A 178 -5.24 -9.27 21.71
N ASP A 179 -4.58 -8.10 21.74
CA ASP A 179 -3.13 -7.92 21.72
C ASP A 179 -2.40 -8.41 20.45
N HIS A 180 -3.14 -8.54 19.35
CA HIS A 180 -2.56 -8.76 18.03
C HIS A 180 -1.75 -7.52 17.61
N LEU A 181 -0.62 -7.74 16.93
CA LEU A 181 -0.05 -6.73 16.05
C LEU A 181 -0.85 -6.77 14.74
N VAL A 182 -1.54 -5.67 14.44
CA VAL A 182 -2.43 -5.61 13.27
C VAL A 182 -1.73 -4.87 12.14
N ILE A 183 -1.56 -5.52 11.00
CA ILE A 183 -1.12 -4.91 9.74
C ILE A 183 -2.37 -4.68 8.90
N CYS A 184 -2.68 -3.42 8.59
CA CYS A 184 -3.90 -3.06 7.87
C CYS A 184 -3.71 -1.81 7.01
N ASN A 185 -4.77 -1.42 6.29
CA ASN A 185 -4.82 -0.20 5.49
C ASN A 185 -3.63 -0.03 4.52
N GLY A 186 -3.19 -1.14 3.92
CA GLY A 186 -2.07 -1.15 2.99
C GLY A 186 -2.35 -0.29 1.76
N GLY A 187 -1.41 0.57 1.39
CA GLY A 187 -1.60 1.55 0.32
C GLY A 187 -2.56 2.70 0.63
N GLY A 188 -3.10 2.76 1.86
CA GLY A 188 -4.21 3.62 2.24
C GLY A 188 -5.58 2.95 2.17
N GLY A 189 -5.64 1.63 1.91
CA GLY A 189 -6.89 0.87 1.76
C GLY A 189 -7.37 0.77 0.31
N VAL A 190 -8.14 -0.27 0.00
CA VAL A 190 -8.83 -0.42 -1.29
C VAL A 190 -9.96 0.60 -1.33
N THR A 191 -9.94 1.51 -2.31
CA THR A 191 -10.94 2.56 -2.42
C THR A 191 -12.30 1.98 -2.83
N VAL A 192 -13.32 2.24 -2.02
CA VAL A 192 -14.72 1.86 -2.30
C VAL A 192 -15.63 3.07 -2.13
N VAL A 193 -16.78 3.04 -2.79
CA VAL A 193 -17.85 4.03 -2.60
C VAL A 193 -19.03 3.33 -1.95
N GLU A 194 -19.68 4.00 -0.99
CA GLU A 194 -20.92 3.49 -0.42
C GLU A 194 -21.98 3.44 -1.53
N LYS A 195 -22.57 2.25 -1.75
CA LYS A 195 -23.77 2.13 -2.57
C LYS A 195 -24.97 2.36 -1.67
N ALA A 196 -25.77 3.37 -2.02
CA ALA A 196 -27.07 3.62 -1.42
C ALA A 196 -28.02 2.43 -1.58
#